data_AF-A0A382JWA8-F1
#
_entry.id   AF-A0A382JWA8-F1
#
_cell.length_a   1.000
_cell.length_b   1.000
_cell.length_c   1.000
_cell.angle_alpha   90.00
_cell.angle_beta   90.00
_cell.angle_gamma   90.00
#
_symmetry.space_group_name_H-M   'P 1'
#
loop_
_entity.id
_entity.type
_entity.pdbx_description
1 polymer ?
#
loop_
_entity_poly.entity_id
_entity_poly.type
_entity_poly.pdbx_seq_one_letter_code
_entity_poly.pdbx_strand_id
1 'polypeptide(L)' 'MRFILATTFVLLVSISAYSHHSRTYFQLDVEARVTGTGTQVKWRNPHVRYVLTRANKQGQMETWALDGQT' A
#
# COMPACT_ATOMS: atom_id res chain seq x y z
N MET A 1 33.08 -20.64 9.47
CA MET A 1 32.08 -21.14 8.49
C MET A 1 30.64 -21.08 9.01
N ARG A 2 30.31 -21.65 10.20
CA ARG A 2 28.94 -21.63 10.75
C ARG A 2 28.36 -20.23 11.01
N PHE A 3 29.17 -19.32 11.54
CA PHE A 3 28.76 -17.92 11.76
C PHE A 3 28.49 -17.18 10.45
N ILE A 4 29.34 -17.37 9.44
CA ILE A 4 29.17 -16.75 8.12
C ILE A 4 27.85 -17.21 7.48
N LEU A 5 27.54 -18.51 7.51
CA LEU A 5 26.26 -19.02 6.98
C LEU A 5 25.04 -18.42 7.70
N ALA A 6 25.09 -18.34 9.04
CA ALA A 6 24.00 -17.77 9.82
C ALA A 6 23.78 -16.28 9.51
N THR A 7 24.86 -15.50 9.42
CA THR A 7 24.78 -14.07 9.07
C THR A 7 24.23 -13.89 7.65
N THR A 8 24.71 -14.65 6.67
CA THR A 8 24.20 -14.58 5.30
C THR A 8 22.72 -14.92 5.22
N PHE A 9 22.27 -15.95 5.96
CA PHE A 9 20.86 -16.31 6.00
C PHE A 9 19.98 -15.19 6.59
N VAL A 10 20.40 -14.57 7.69
CA VAL A 10 19.67 -13.44 8.29
C VAL A 10 19.58 -12.26 7.32
N LEU A 11 20.66 -11.95 6.60
CA LEU A 11 20.67 -10.89 5.59
C LEU A 11 19.71 -11.18 4.43
N LEU A 12 19.64 -12.42 3.95
CA LEU A 12 18.74 -12.79 2.85
C LEU A 12 17.25 -12.68 3.25
N VAL A 13 16.91 -13.01 4.49
CA VAL A 13 15.52 -12.89 4.99
C VAL A 13 15.08 -11.42 5.04
N SER A 14 15.99 -10.48 5.34
CA SER A 14 15.65 -9.06 5.43
C SER A 14 15.18 -8.44 4.10
N ILE A 15 15.60 -8.99 2.96
CA ILE A 15 15.20 -8.51 1.62
C ILE A 15 13.69 -8.73 1.37
N SER A 16 13.13 -9.82 1.90
CA SER A 16 11.71 -10.15 1.75
C SER A 16 10.79 -9.14 2.44
N ALA A 17 11.19 -8.63 3.60
CA ALA A 17 10.46 -7.60 4.33
C ALA A 17 10.44 -6.28 3.53
N TYR A 18 11.54 -5.93 2.86
CA TYR A 18 11.59 -4.74 2.01
C TYR A 18 10.63 -4.83 0.82
N SER A 19 10.57 -5.99 0.14
CA SER A 19 9.63 -6.22 -0.97
C SER A 19 8.15 -6.11 -0.55
N HIS A 20 7.81 -6.38 0.71
CA HIS A 20 6.45 -6.18 1.25
C HIS A 20 6.01 -4.71 1.16
N HIS A 21 6.94 -3.76 1.24
CA HIS A 21 6.68 -2.33 1.17
C HIS A 21 6.82 -1.76 -0.25
N SER A 22 6.74 -2.61 -1.27
CA SER A 22 6.83 -2.16 -2.67
C SER A 22 5.76 -1.11 -2.98
N ARG A 23 6.20 0.00 -3.58
CA ARG A 23 5.36 1.11 -4.04
C ARG A 23 5.25 1.21 -5.55
N THR A 24 5.72 0.19 -6.29
CA THR A 24 5.85 0.26 -7.76
C THR A 24 4.52 0.50 -8.47
N TYR A 25 3.39 0.26 -7.80
CA TYR A 25 2.06 0.53 -8.32
C TYR A 25 1.65 2.01 -8.25
N PHE A 26 2.35 2.84 -7.47
CA PHE A 26 1.98 4.25 -7.21
C PHE A 26 2.93 5.22 -7.92
N GLN A 27 2.39 6.34 -8.38
CA GLN A 27 3.16 7.51 -8.81
C GLN A 27 3.45 8.36 -7.56
N LEU A 28 4.70 8.38 -7.11
CA LEU A 28 5.08 8.96 -5.81
C LEU A 28 5.28 10.48 -5.83
N ASP A 29 5.37 11.04 -7.01
CA ASP A 29 5.47 12.47 -7.30
C ASP A 29 4.12 13.14 -7.54
N VAL A 30 3.01 12.37 -7.50
CA VAL A 30 1.66 12.85 -7.73
C VAL A 30 0.83 12.76 -6.44
N GLU A 31 0.35 13.91 -5.97
CA GLU A 31 -0.63 13.97 -4.89
C GLU A 31 -2.06 13.96 -5.47
N ALA A 32 -2.86 12.97 -5.07
CA ALA A 32 -4.27 12.90 -5.40
C ALA A 32 -5.13 13.19 -4.16
N ARG A 33 -6.07 14.13 -4.28
CA ARG A 33 -7.08 14.42 -3.24
C ARG A 33 -8.44 13.97 -3.71
N VAL A 34 -9.09 13.13 -2.90
CA VAL A 34 -10.38 12.55 -3.25
C VAL A 34 -11.37 12.78 -2.12
N THR A 35 -12.50 13.41 -2.45
CA THR A 35 -13.65 13.54 -1.56
C THR A 35 -14.77 12.68 -2.11
N GLY A 36 -15.32 11.82 -1.27
CA GLY A 36 -16.44 10.95 -1.63
C GLY A 36 -17.02 10.25 -0.41
N THR A 37 -17.96 9.35 -0.65
CA THR A 37 -18.63 8.58 0.40
C THR A 37 -17.85 7.30 0.66
N GLY A 38 -17.36 7.12 1.89
CA GLY A 38 -16.70 5.88 2.30
C GLY A 38 -17.67 4.70 2.26
N THR A 39 -17.31 3.63 1.56
CA THR A 39 -18.12 2.41 1.42
C THR A 39 -17.52 1.22 2.17
N GLN A 40 -16.21 1.23 2.39
CA GLN A 40 -15.52 0.16 3.14
C GLN A 40 -14.25 0.65 3.81
N VAL A 41 -13.95 0.09 4.98
CA VAL A 41 -12.65 0.19 5.64
C VAL A 41 -12.14 -1.23 5.89
N LYS A 42 -10.91 -1.53 5.46
CA LYS A 42 -10.21 -2.78 5.78
C LYS A 42 -8.97 -2.47 6.59
N TRP A 43 -8.68 -3.30 7.58
CA TRP A 43 -7.47 -3.20 8.39
C TRP A 43 -6.75 -4.54 8.43
N ARG A 44 -5.46 -4.52 8.10
CA ARG A 44 -4.54 -5.64 8.32
C ARG A 44 -3.23 -5.05 8.80
N ASN A 45 -2.93 -5.19 10.09
CA ASN A 45 -1.74 -4.61 10.72
C ASN A 45 -0.48 -4.82 9.85
N PRO A 46 0.25 -3.75 9.46
CA PRO A 46 0.10 -2.33 9.88
C PRO A 46 -0.73 -1.45 8.91
N HIS A 47 -1.32 -2.02 7.87
CA HIS A 47 -1.93 -1.27 6.77
C HIS A 47 -3.45 -1.15 6.89
N VAL A 48 -3.94 0.06 6.63
CA VAL A 48 -5.36 0.37 6.42
C VAL A 48 -5.63 0.52 4.92
N ARG A 49 -6.84 0.15 4.50
CA ARG A 49 -7.37 0.47 3.17
C ARG A 49 -8.74 1.10 3.29
N TYR A 50 -8.91 2.26 2.69
CA TYR A 50 -10.19 2.94 2.54
C TYR A 50 -10.72 2.74 1.14
N VAL A 51 -12.01 2.47 1.00
CA VAL A 51 -12.72 2.45 -0.28
C VAL A 51 -13.83 3.47 -0.23
N LEU A 52 -13.90 4.32 -1.24
CA LEU A 52 -14.91 5.36 -1.36
C LEU A 52 -15.48 5.42 -2.78
N THR A 53 -16.68 5.98 -2.90
CA THR A 53 -17.31 6.27 -4.18
C THR A 53 -17.61 7.75 -4.33
N ARG A 54 -17.53 8.26 -5.56
CA ARG A 54 -17.90 9.64 -5.90
C ARG A 54 -18.39 9.72 -7.34
N ALA A 55 -19.17 10.74 -7.67
CA ALA A 55 -19.39 11.10 -9.07
C ALA A 55 -18.18 11.89 -9.60
N ASN A 56 -17.75 11.58 -10.83
CA ASN A 56 -16.74 12.35 -11.54
C ASN A 56 -17.37 13.60 -12.20
N LYS A 57 -16.57 14.37 -12.94
CA LYS A 57 -17.01 15.61 -13.59
C LYS A 57 -18.11 15.38 -14.65
N GLN A 58 -18.25 14.16 -15.14
CA GLN A 58 -19.22 13.72 -16.13
C GLN A 58 -20.47 13.08 -15.47
N GLY A 59 -20.57 13.11 -14.14
CA GLY A 59 -21.67 12.52 -13.38
C GLY A 59 -21.61 11.00 -13.27
N GLN A 60 -20.54 10.35 -13.73
CA GLN A 60 -20.38 8.90 -13.62
C GLN A 60 -19.81 8.53 -12.26
N MET A 61 -20.37 7.49 -11.64
CA MET A 61 -19.85 6.98 -10.37
C MET A 61 -18.53 6.24 -10.58
N GLU A 62 -17.53 6.60 -9.79
CA GLU A 62 -16.22 5.97 -9.73
C GLU A 62 -15.90 5.52 -8.30
N THR A 63 -15.11 4.46 -8.20
CA THR A 63 -14.64 3.88 -6.94
C THR A 63 -13.16 4.13 -6.79
N TRP A 64 -12.76 4.64 -5.64
CA TRP A 64 -11.36 4.86 -5.27
C TRP A 64 -10.98 3.97 -4.10
N ALA A 65 -9.76 3.46 -4.16
CA ALA A 65 -9.13 2.77 -3.04
C ALA A 65 -7.87 3.52 -2.63
N LEU A 66 -7.74 3.79 -1.33
CA LEU A 66 -6.59 4.45 -0.73
C LEU A 66 -5.92 3.47 0.21
N ASP A 67 -4.66 3.14 -0.08
CA ASP A 67 -3.85 2.24 0.72
C ASP A 67 -2.93 3.04 1.63
N GLY A 68 -3.03 2.80 2.94
CA GLY A 68 -2.19 3.43 3.94
C GLY A 68 -0.78 2.84 3.89
N GLN A 69 0.20 3.69 3.66
CA GLN A 69 1.61 3.35 3.74
C GLN A 69 2.15 3.59 5.16
N THR A 70 3.03 2.71 5.63
CA THR A 70 3.83 2.90 6.86
C THR A 70 5.23 3.36 6.47
#